data_AF-A0A7X0JT89-F1
#
_entry.id   AF-A0A7X0JT89-F1
#
_cell.length_a   1.000
_cell.length_b   1.000
_cell.length_c   1.000
_cell.angle_alpha   90.00
_cell.angle_beta   90.00
_cell.angle_gamma   90.00
#
_symmetry.space_group_name_H-M   'P 1'
#
loop_
_entity.id
_entity.type
_entity.pdbx_description
1 polymer ?
#
loop_
_entity_poly.entity_id
_entity_poly.type
_entity_poly.pdbx_seq_one_letter_code
_entity_poly.pdbx_strand_id
1 'polypeptide(L)'
;MEASLVDEVLACLADERNLFQYFPDRYALALLEKSLKRDGREEQDIAAIRKGPFGKLMHRPALKRLLSEQGSGKLSAWDLYRVWPEQQYNYVLSLGRWGSKKDYRWDQMSRPGENLVLQLNFNRAHDQQFDRALGMDKREFNGWYHPTARNGRCTLAWARLDFDLASGQALIEELQTDWLRDVQCLHKRYLDAVKRKAERFYFWGYELSVKKAESYCKQTLEEHRIWQEAMLTAALEFLWQDIGIHDVYYHSYETGKALKNIEYDGPPRSLYSDLPKRFCFQLQEQGPEWIEQCKPARKRLNKLKHNAAWYRLQF
;
A
#
# COMPACT_ATOMS: atom_id res chain seq x y z
N MET A 1 -6.25 16.33 4.86
CA MET A 1 -7.72 16.53 4.83
C MET A 1 -8.19 17.21 6.11
N GLU A 2 -9.36 17.85 6.08
CA GLU A 2 -10.00 18.39 7.29
C GLU A 2 -10.46 17.23 8.18
N ALA A 3 -10.35 17.40 9.51
CA ALA A 3 -10.65 16.33 10.47
C ALA A 3 -12.11 15.84 10.35
N SER A 4 -13.05 16.73 10.06
CA SER A 4 -14.47 16.38 9.89
C SER A 4 -14.71 15.37 8.76
N LEU A 5 -13.95 15.47 7.66
CA LEU A 5 -14.06 14.53 6.55
C LEU A 5 -13.50 13.15 6.93
N VAL A 6 -12.43 13.11 7.73
CA VAL A 6 -11.91 11.84 8.27
C VAL A 6 -12.92 11.22 9.21
N ASP A 7 -13.53 12.02 10.10
CA ASP A 7 -14.55 11.55 11.03
C ASP A 7 -15.77 10.96 10.30
N GLU A 8 -16.25 11.63 9.26
CA GLU A 8 -17.38 11.16 8.44
C GLU A 8 -17.08 9.79 7.81
N VAL A 9 -15.91 9.65 7.16
CA VAL A 9 -15.53 8.39 6.51
C VAL A 9 -15.37 7.26 7.54
N LEU A 10 -14.75 7.55 8.69
CA LEU A 10 -14.61 6.55 9.75
C LEU A 10 -15.97 6.15 10.33
N ALA A 11 -16.88 7.09 10.54
CA ALA A 11 -18.23 6.80 11.03
C ALA A 11 -19.02 5.91 10.06
N CYS A 12 -18.81 6.07 8.75
CA CYS A 12 -19.51 5.29 7.73
C CYS A 12 -18.87 3.90 7.49
N LEU A 13 -17.54 3.79 7.52
CA LEU A 13 -16.83 2.63 6.96
C LEU A 13 -15.94 1.86 7.95
N ALA A 14 -15.68 2.36 9.17
CA ALA A 14 -14.67 1.76 10.05
C ALA A 14 -15.10 0.43 10.69
N ASP A 15 -16.40 0.21 10.88
CA ASP A 15 -16.95 -0.99 11.53
C ASP A 15 -17.19 -2.16 10.55
N GLU A 16 -16.97 -1.94 9.26
CA GLU A 16 -17.13 -2.99 8.25
C GLU A 16 -15.98 -3.98 8.30
N ARG A 17 -16.30 -5.28 8.39
CA ARG A 17 -15.31 -6.33 8.25
C ARG A 17 -14.97 -6.52 6.78
N ASN A 18 -14.00 -5.74 6.30
CA ASN A 18 -13.59 -5.77 4.90
C ASN A 18 -12.49 -6.80 4.66
N LEU A 19 -12.87 -7.95 4.07
CA LEU A 19 -11.93 -8.99 3.67
C LEU A 19 -11.28 -8.60 2.36
N PHE A 20 -9.95 -8.67 2.32
CA PHE A 20 -9.17 -8.38 1.11
C PHE A 20 -8.35 -9.59 0.73
N GLN A 21 -8.67 -10.16 -0.44
CA GLN A 21 -7.96 -11.30 -1.00
C GLN A 21 -6.97 -10.82 -2.04
N TYR A 22 -5.74 -11.31 -1.97
CA TYR A 22 -4.70 -10.92 -2.91
C TYR A 22 -3.89 -12.13 -3.37
N PHE A 23 -3.43 -12.08 -4.62
CA PHE A 23 -2.50 -13.02 -5.20
C PHE A 23 -1.58 -12.27 -6.18
N PRO A 24 -0.41 -12.83 -6.52
CA PRO A 24 0.50 -12.20 -7.49
C PRO A 24 -0.21 -11.81 -8.78
N ASP A 25 0.08 -10.61 -9.30
CA ASP A 25 -0.55 -10.00 -10.48
C ASP A 25 -2.03 -9.59 -10.32
N ARG A 26 -2.70 -9.76 -9.17
CA ARG A 26 -4.10 -9.31 -8.99
C ARG A 26 -4.28 -7.82 -9.29
N TYR A 27 -3.29 -6.99 -8.94
CA TYR A 27 -3.31 -5.56 -9.27
C TYR A 27 -3.46 -5.28 -10.78
N ALA A 28 -2.86 -6.12 -11.63
CA ALA A 28 -2.91 -5.96 -13.07
C ALA A 28 -4.32 -6.26 -13.60
N LEU A 29 -4.99 -7.26 -13.02
CA LEU A 29 -6.38 -7.58 -13.30
C LEU A 29 -7.30 -6.42 -12.89
N ALA A 30 -7.15 -5.91 -11.66
CA ALA A 30 -7.96 -4.81 -11.13
C ALA A 30 -7.82 -3.52 -11.97
N LEU A 31 -6.60 -3.16 -12.37
CA LEU A 31 -6.35 -1.99 -13.23
C LEU A 31 -6.99 -2.13 -14.62
N LEU A 32 -6.85 -3.30 -15.24
CA LEU A 32 -7.46 -3.56 -16.55
C LEU A 32 -8.98 -3.57 -16.46
N GLU A 33 -9.53 -4.22 -15.43
CA GLU A 33 -10.97 -4.26 -15.19
C GLU A 33 -11.54 -2.85 -15.06
N LYS A 34 -10.89 -2.00 -14.25
CA LYS A 34 -11.26 -0.60 -14.10
C LYS A 34 -11.17 0.16 -15.43
N SER A 35 -10.12 -0.07 -16.21
CA SER A 35 -9.94 0.54 -17.54
C SER A 35 -11.01 0.12 -18.55
N LEU A 36 -11.45 -1.13 -18.51
CA LEU A 36 -12.50 -1.64 -19.41
C LEU A 36 -13.85 -0.99 -19.08
N LYS A 37 -14.20 -0.97 -17.79
CA LYS A 37 -15.47 -0.44 -17.29
C LYS A 37 -15.64 1.06 -17.49
N ARG A 38 -14.55 1.83 -17.48
CA ARG A 38 -14.59 3.31 -17.59
C ARG A 38 -15.40 3.79 -18.80
N ASP A 39 -15.19 3.19 -19.96
CA ASP A 39 -15.77 3.66 -21.20
C ASP A 39 -17.17 3.05 -21.46
N GLY A 40 -17.78 2.40 -20.45
CA GLY A 40 -19.02 1.64 -20.60
C GLY A 40 -18.89 0.43 -21.54
N ARG A 41 -17.65 0.03 -21.86
CA ARG A 41 -17.36 -1.08 -22.79
C ARG A 41 -17.31 -2.39 -22.02
N GLU A 42 -18.02 -3.39 -22.53
CA GLU A 42 -17.98 -4.74 -21.96
C GLU A 42 -16.72 -5.50 -22.39
N GLU A 43 -16.16 -5.17 -23.55
CA GLU A 43 -14.98 -5.78 -24.14
C GLU A 43 -14.12 -4.77 -24.92
N GLN A 44 -12.82 -5.05 -25.04
CA GLN A 44 -11.89 -4.30 -25.86
C GLN A 44 -10.93 -5.21 -26.62
N ASP A 45 -10.49 -4.77 -27.81
CA ASP A 45 -9.48 -5.47 -28.59
C ASP A 45 -8.15 -5.52 -27.82
N ILE A 46 -7.57 -6.72 -27.72
CA ILE A 46 -6.28 -6.95 -27.05
C ILE A 46 -5.18 -6.09 -27.69
N ALA A 47 -5.23 -5.90 -29.01
CA ALA A 47 -4.28 -5.05 -29.73
C ALA A 47 -4.39 -3.58 -29.33
N ALA A 48 -5.60 -3.08 -29.05
CA ALA A 48 -5.82 -1.71 -28.58
C ALA A 48 -5.30 -1.54 -27.14
N ILE A 49 -5.61 -2.49 -26.24
CA ILE A 49 -5.12 -2.48 -24.85
C ILE A 49 -3.58 -2.44 -24.82
N ARG A 50 -2.91 -3.26 -25.65
CA ARG A 50 -1.44 -3.30 -25.74
C ARG A 50 -0.80 -1.99 -26.16
N LYS A 51 -1.48 -1.17 -26.97
CA LYS A 51 -1.01 0.15 -27.39
C LYS A 51 -1.32 1.25 -26.36
N GLY A 52 -2.23 0.99 -25.42
CA GLY A 52 -2.67 1.93 -24.42
C GLY A 52 -1.77 2.02 -23.18
N PRO A 53 -2.13 2.88 -22.21
CA PRO A 53 -1.35 3.11 -20.99
C PRO A 53 -1.19 1.85 -20.11
N PHE A 54 -2.12 0.91 -20.22
CA PHE A 54 -2.13 -0.35 -19.48
C PHE A 54 -1.48 -1.52 -20.24
N GLY A 55 -0.93 -1.29 -21.43
CA GLY A 55 -0.40 -2.36 -22.29
C GLY A 55 0.66 -3.23 -21.63
N LYS A 56 1.48 -2.65 -20.73
CA LYS A 56 2.51 -3.39 -19.99
C LYS A 56 1.94 -4.44 -19.02
N LEU A 57 0.69 -4.30 -18.59
CA LEU A 57 0.02 -5.29 -17.75
C LEU A 57 -0.20 -6.60 -18.50
N MET A 58 -0.37 -6.54 -19.83
CA MET A 58 -0.59 -7.72 -20.69
C MET A 58 0.58 -8.71 -20.71
N HIS A 59 1.74 -8.34 -20.15
CA HIS A 59 2.89 -9.22 -20.02
C HIS A 59 2.97 -9.97 -18.69
N ARG A 60 2.05 -9.70 -17.75
CA ARG A 60 2.03 -10.37 -16.46
C ARG A 60 1.64 -11.85 -16.60
N PRO A 61 2.29 -12.76 -15.85
CA PRO A 61 2.02 -14.19 -15.91
C PRO A 61 0.54 -14.57 -15.88
N ALA A 62 -0.23 -14.01 -14.94
CA ALA A 62 -1.66 -14.31 -14.83
C ALA A 62 -2.44 -13.94 -16.11
N LEU A 63 -2.14 -12.78 -16.69
CA LEU A 63 -2.77 -12.32 -17.94
C LEU A 63 -2.28 -13.09 -19.15
N LYS A 64 -0.98 -13.42 -19.25
CA LYS A 64 -0.47 -14.25 -20.35
C LYS A 64 -1.16 -15.61 -20.40
N ARG A 65 -1.41 -16.23 -19.24
CA ARG A 65 -2.14 -17.49 -19.13
C ARG A 65 -3.56 -17.34 -19.64
N LEU A 66 -4.30 -16.36 -19.11
CA LEU A 66 -5.67 -16.05 -19.55
C LEU A 66 -5.74 -15.85 -21.08
N LEU A 67 -4.84 -15.04 -21.64
CA LEU A 67 -4.83 -14.72 -23.07
C LEU A 67 -4.43 -15.92 -23.95
N SER A 68 -3.67 -16.88 -23.43
CA SER A 68 -3.31 -18.10 -24.17
C SER A 68 -4.49 -19.07 -24.33
N GLU A 69 -5.46 -18.96 -23.44
CA GLU A 69 -6.68 -19.77 -23.43
C GLU A 69 -7.81 -19.12 -24.27
N GLN A 70 -7.62 -17.87 -24.71
CA GLN A 70 -8.60 -17.11 -25.49
C GLN A 70 -8.22 -16.98 -26.97
N GLY A 71 -9.17 -17.30 -27.86
CA GLY A 71 -9.01 -17.17 -29.31
C GLY A 71 -9.71 -15.95 -29.94
N SER A 72 -10.48 -15.18 -29.17
CA SER A 72 -11.39 -14.14 -29.70
C SER A 72 -10.70 -12.84 -30.12
N GLY A 73 -9.45 -12.60 -29.69
CA GLY A 73 -8.75 -11.33 -29.92
C GLY A 73 -9.25 -10.16 -29.06
N LYS A 74 -10.25 -10.40 -28.22
CA LYS A 74 -10.89 -9.42 -27.32
C LYS A 74 -10.76 -9.86 -25.87
N LEU A 75 -10.80 -8.88 -24.96
CA LEU A 75 -10.77 -9.08 -23.52
C LEU A 75 -11.95 -8.36 -22.88
N SER A 76 -12.73 -9.08 -22.08
CA SER A 76 -13.85 -8.52 -21.29
C SER A 76 -13.52 -8.43 -19.81
N ALA A 77 -14.31 -7.66 -19.06
CA ALA A 77 -14.19 -7.63 -17.59
C ALA A 77 -14.50 -9.00 -16.97
N TRP A 78 -15.42 -9.77 -17.57
CA TRP A 78 -15.76 -11.13 -17.13
C TRP A 78 -14.59 -12.11 -17.24
N ASP A 79 -13.76 -11.97 -18.27
CA ASP A 79 -12.58 -12.81 -18.43
C ASP A 79 -11.57 -12.58 -17.30
N LEU A 80 -11.43 -11.34 -16.84
CA LEU A 80 -10.56 -10.99 -15.71
C LEU A 80 -11.06 -11.57 -14.40
N TYR A 81 -12.37 -11.57 -14.15
CA TYR A 81 -12.98 -12.15 -12.95
C TYR A 81 -12.75 -13.65 -12.82
N ARG A 82 -12.58 -14.37 -13.93
CA ARG A 82 -12.33 -15.82 -13.92
C ARG A 82 -10.92 -16.18 -13.46
N VAL A 83 -10.00 -15.21 -13.42
CA VAL A 83 -8.63 -15.44 -12.96
C VAL A 83 -8.61 -15.38 -11.44
N TRP A 84 -8.87 -16.53 -10.81
CA TRP A 84 -8.84 -16.67 -9.35
C TRP A 84 -8.13 -17.97 -8.95
N PRO A 85 -6.85 -17.91 -8.54
CA PRO A 85 -6.11 -19.12 -8.17
C PRO A 85 -6.57 -19.69 -6.83
N GLU A 86 -6.30 -20.98 -6.59
CA GLU A 86 -6.58 -21.61 -5.28
C GLU A 86 -5.77 -20.97 -4.14
N GLN A 87 -4.49 -20.68 -4.39
CA GLN A 87 -3.62 -20.08 -3.39
C GLN A 87 -3.74 -18.55 -3.40
N GLN A 88 -4.24 -18.01 -2.29
CA GLN A 88 -4.46 -16.59 -2.08
C GLN A 88 -4.03 -16.18 -0.68
N TYR A 89 -3.65 -14.91 -0.54
CA TYR A 89 -3.44 -14.27 0.75
C TYR A 89 -4.74 -13.61 1.19
N ASN A 90 -5.14 -13.86 2.43
CA ASN A 90 -6.33 -13.29 3.02
C ASN A 90 -5.93 -12.25 4.07
N TYR A 91 -6.39 -11.02 3.87
CA TYR A 91 -6.16 -9.89 4.74
C TYR A 91 -7.48 -9.31 5.25
N VAL A 92 -7.39 -8.48 6.28
CA VAL A 92 -8.52 -7.70 6.79
C VAL A 92 -8.16 -6.22 6.69
N LEU A 93 -8.98 -5.46 6.00
CA LEU A 93 -8.84 -4.01 5.95
C LEU A 93 -9.49 -3.39 7.18
N SER A 94 -8.85 -2.36 7.71
CA SER A 94 -9.45 -1.46 8.69
C SER A 94 -9.04 -0.02 8.41
N LEU A 95 -9.78 0.91 8.97
CA LEU A 95 -9.51 2.33 8.85
C LEU A 95 -8.99 2.91 10.16
N GLY A 96 -8.16 3.95 10.02
CA GLY A 96 -7.66 4.77 11.10
C GLY A 96 -7.41 6.18 10.61
N ARG A 97 -6.68 6.95 11.43
CA ARG A 97 -6.29 8.31 11.11
C ARG A 97 -4.83 8.55 11.48
N TRP A 98 -4.24 9.57 10.87
CA TRP A 98 -2.88 9.99 11.17
C TRP A 98 -2.70 11.50 11.11
N GLY A 99 -1.89 11.98 12.04
CA GLY A 99 -1.40 13.34 12.09
C GLY A 99 -2.42 14.37 12.58
N SER A 100 -1.97 15.62 12.62
CA SER A 100 -2.77 16.74 13.06
C SER A 100 -2.40 18.03 12.34
N LYS A 101 -3.32 19.01 12.35
CA LYS A 101 -3.06 20.33 11.77
C LYS A 101 -1.89 21.07 12.42
N LYS A 102 -1.71 20.91 13.75
CA LYS A 102 -0.70 21.62 14.52
C LYS A 102 0.69 21.00 14.32
N ASP A 103 0.77 19.68 14.37
CA ASP A 103 2.03 18.94 14.41
C ASP A 103 2.37 18.24 13.07
N TYR A 104 1.66 18.58 11.99
CA TYR A 104 1.82 17.98 10.64
C TYR A 104 3.27 17.85 10.13
N ARG A 105 4.19 18.71 10.59
CA ARG A 105 5.61 18.60 10.22
C ARG A 105 6.29 17.42 10.92
N TRP A 106 6.00 17.26 12.21
CA TRP A 106 6.46 16.14 13.01
C TRP A 106 5.81 14.84 12.53
N ASP A 107 4.52 14.92 12.18
CA ASP A 107 3.75 13.80 11.62
C ASP A 107 4.13 13.45 10.17
N GLN A 108 5.16 14.11 9.62
CA GLN A 108 5.67 13.90 8.26
C GLN A 108 4.56 13.94 7.22
N MET A 109 3.75 15.00 7.26
CA MET A 109 2.65 15.24 6.32
C MET A 109 2.98 16.36 5.33
N SER A 110 2.43 16.22 4.14
CA SER A 110 2.61 17.13 3.00
C SER A 110 1.97 18.49 3.26
N ARG A 111 0.87 18.52 4.01
CA ARG A 111 0.17 19.74 4.42
C ARG A 111 -0.45 19.62 5.81
N PRO A 112 -0.82 20.74 6.46
CA PRO A 112 -1.61 20.70 7.70
C PRO A 112 -2.97 20.01 7.50
N GLY A 113 -3.35 19.15 8.44
CA GLY A 113 -4.64 18.44 8.48
C GLY A 113 -4.47 17.06 9.10
N GLU A 114 -5.31 16.13 8.69
CA GLU A 114 -5.18 14.69 9.00
C GLU A 114 -5.07 13.89 7.69
N ASN A 115 -4.60 12.64 7.76
CA ASN A 115 -4.78 11.64 6.70
C ASN A 115 -5.78 10.59 7.19
N LEU A 116 -6.59 10.07 6.27
CA LEU A 116 -7.23 8.77 6.47
C LEU A 116 -6.17 7.68 6.31
N VAL A 117 -6.22 6.64 7.14
CA VAL A 117 -5.27 5.53 7.10
C VAL A 117 -6.00 4.25 6.76
N LEU A 118 -5.64 3.63 5.64
CA LEU A 118 -6.06 2.27 5.31
C LEU A 118 -5.02 1.28 5.82
N GLN A 119 -5.44 0.31 6.62
CA GLN A 119 -4.58 -0.67 7.26
C GLN A 119 -4.83 -2.05 6.64
N LEU A 120 -3.76 -2.69 6.16
CA LEU A 120 -3.77 -4.08 5.70
C LEU A 120 -3.33 -4.97 6.84
N ASN A 121 -4.29 -5.65 7.48
CA ASN A 121 -4.02 -6.51 8.63
C ASN A 121 -3.91 -7.97 8.24
N PHE A 122 -3.10 -8.70 9.00
CA PHE A 122 -3.04 -10.15 8.88
C PHE A 122 -4.37 -10.79 9.29
N ASN A 123 -4.56 -12.04 8.84
CA ASN A 123 -5.65 -12.88 9.32
C ASN A 123 -5.33 -13.51 10.69
N ARG A 124 -6.33 -14.17 11.28
CA ARG A 124 -6.19 -14.83 12.59
C ARG A 124 -5.16 -15.96 12.60
N ALA A 125 -4.91 -16.61 11.46
CA ALA A 125 -3.95 -17.72 11.38
C ALA A 125 -2.52 -17.22 11.61
N HIS A 126 -2.16 -16.08 11.02
CA HIS A 126 -0.86 -15.44 11.27
C HIS A 126 -0.73 -14.98 12.72
N ASP A 127 -1.77 -14.37 13.31
CA ASP A 127 -1.76 -13.99 14.74
C ASP A 127 -1.43 -15.19 15.64
N GLN A 128 -2.08 -16.33 15.42
CA GLN A 128 -1.79 -17.57 16.15
C GLN A 128 -0.40 -18.13 15.88
N GLN A 129 0.14 -17.93 14.68
CA GLN A 129 1.50 -18.34 14.34
C GLN A 129 2.52 -17.48 15.11
N PHE A 130 2.32 -16.16 15.13
CA PHE A 130 3.14 -15.21 15.90
C PHE A 130 3.14 -15.57 17.40
N ASP A 131 1.96 -15.78 17.98
CA ASP A 131 1.82 -16.12 19.40
C ASP A 131 2.54 -17.44 19.74
N ARG A 132 2.44 -18.46 18.88
CA ARG A 132 3.12 -19.76 19.08
C ARG A 132 4.64 -19.70 18.89
N ALA A 133 5.10 -18.89 17.94
CA ALA A 133 6.50 -18.80 17.57
C ALA A 133 7.28 -17.88 18.53
N LEU A 134 6.75 -16.69 18.80
CA LEU A 134 7.45 -15.64 19.53
C LEU A 134 6.84 -15.38 20.90
N GLY A 135 5.52 -15.48 21.05
CA GLY A 135 4.83 -15.22 22.33
C GLY A 135 5.06 -13.81 22.88
N MET A 136 5.39 -12.86 22.00
CA MET A 136 5.64 -11.46 22.33
C MET A 136 4.35 -10.66 22.31
N ASP A 137 4.37 -9.46 22.88
CA ASP A 137 3.33 -8.48 22.59
C ASP A 137 3.41 -8.04 21.12
N LYS A 138 2.30 -8.15 20.38
CA LYS A 138 2.18 -7.74 18.98
C LYS A 138 2.49 -6.25 18.77
N ARG A 139 2.32 -5.42 19.81
CA ARG A 139 2.65 -3.99 19.80
C ARG A 139 4.12 -3.71 19.50
N GLU A 140 5.02 -4.66 19.80
CA GLU A 140 6.45 -4.53 19.49
C GLU A 140 6.75 -4.52 17.98
N PHE A 141 5.81 -4.99 17.14
CA PHE A 141 5.94 -5.00 15.67
C PHE A 141 4.98 -4.01 14.99
N ASN A 142 4.00 -3.49 15.73
CA ASN A 142 2.99 -2.56 15.22
C ASN A 142 3.42 -1.09 15.36
N GLY A 143 4.59 -0.78 15.93
CA GLY A 143 5.11 0.57 16.06
C GLY A 143 4.26 1.48 16.95
N TRP A 144 4.74 1.82 18.14
CA TRP A 144 4.01 2.60 19.15
C TRP A 144 3.48 3.96 18.67
N TYR A 145 4.14 4.57 17.69
CA TYR A 145 3.80 5.88 17.15
C TYR A 145 3.34 5.79 15.70
N HIS A 146 2.93 4.63 15.20
CA HIS A 146 2.55 4.47 13.80
C HIS A 146 1.06 4.12 13.69
N PRO A 147 0.41 4.38 12.53
CA PRO A 147 -1.04 4.22 12.40
C PRO A 147 -1.45 2.76 12.15
N THR A 148 -1.19 1.88 13.13
CA THR A 148 -1.57 0.47 13.11
C THR A 148 -2.91 0.21 13.81
N ALA A 149 -3.48 -0.97 13.59
CA ALA A 149 -4.79 -1.31 14.11
C ALA A 149 -4.77 -1.40 15.64
N ARG A 150 -5.65 -0.65 16.31
CA ARG A 150 -5.73 -0.56 17.78
C ARG A 150 -6.54 -1.69 18.42
N ASN A 151 -7.15 -2.56 17.62
CA ASN A 151 -8.00 -3.67 18.07
C ASN A 151 -7.22 -4.98 18.34
N GLY A 152 -5.89 -4.90 18.50
CA GLY A 152 -5.04 -6.06 18.81
C GLY A 152 -4.67 -6.95 17.61
N ARG A 153 -5.01 -6.53 16.38
CA ARG A 153 -4.58 -7.20 15.16
C ARG A 153 -3.12 -6.88 14.82
N CYS A 154 -2.44 -7.83 14.20
CA CYS A 154 -1.15 -7.58 13.57
C CYS A 154 -1.38 -6.81 12.25
N THR A 155 -0.82 -5.60 12.12
CA THR A 155 -0.92 -4.80 10.88
C THR A 155 0.30 -5.10 10.00
N LEU A 156 0.08 -5.72 8.83
CA LEU A 156 1.16 -5.98 7.87
C LEU A 156 1.68 -4.68 7.28
N ALA A 157 0.78 -3.84 6.79
CA ALA A 157 1.12 -2.59 6.11
C ALA A 157 -0.01 -1.56 6.26
N TRP A 158 0.28 -0.32 5.91
CA TRP A 158 -0.72 0.75 5.89
C TRP A 158 -0.44 1.75 4.78
N ALA A 159 -1.49 2.46 4.36
CA ALA A 159 -1.46 3.57 3.43
C ALA A 159 -2.02 4.84 4.07
N ARG A 160 -1.31 5.97 3.92
CA ARG A 160 -1.85 7.30 4.26
C ARG A 160 -2.47 7.94 3.03
N LEU A 161 -3.74 8.31 3.14
CA LEU A 161 -4.54 8.89 2.06
C LEU A 161 -4.95 10.32 2.44
N ASP A 162 -4.73 11.26 1.53
CA ASP A 162 -5.28 12.63 1.59
C ASP A 162 -6.08 12.85 0.31
N PHE A 163 -7.36 13.17 0.42
CA PHE A 163 -8.20 13.38 -0.74
C PHE A 163 -9.15 14.56 -0.55
N ASP A 164 -9.65 15.05 -1.66
CA ASP A 164 -10.59 16.14 -1.74
C ASP A 164 -11.77 15.75 -2.62
N LEU A 165 -12.94 15.65 -2.01
CA LEU A 165 -14.16 15.22 -2.70
C LEU A 165 -14.63 16.23 -3.76
N ALA A 166 -14.30 17.52 -3.59
CA ALA A 166 -14.74 18.56 -4.51
C ALA A 166 -14.01 18.49 -5.86
N SER A 167 -12.70 18.30 -5.84
CA SER A 167 -11.88 18.09 -7.04
C SER A 167 -11.91 16.65 -7.56
N GLY A 168 -12.35 15.70 -6.73
CA GLY A 168 -12.41 14.28 -7.09
C GLY A 168 -11.04 13.64 -7.28
N GLN A 169 -10.00 14.18 -6.63
CA GLN A 169 -8.65 13.62 -6.67
C GLN A 169 -8.21 13.12 -5.28
N ALA A 170 -7.26 12.18 -5.27
CA ALA A 170 -6.63 11.66 -4.06
C ALA A 170 -5.11 11.67 -4.19
N LEU A 171 -4.42 11.74 -3.06
CA LEU A 171 -2.99 11.55 -2.91
C LEU A 171 -2.75 10.36 -1.98
N ILE A 172 -2.11 9.32 -2.53
CA ILE A 172 -1.47 8.27 -1.73
C ILE A 172 -0.14 8.85 -1.26
N GLU A 173 -0.14 9.31 -0.02
CA GLU A 173 0.98 10.02 0.56
C GLU A 173 2.09 9.05 0.96
N GLU A 174 1.74 7.87 1.47
CA GLU A 174 2.72 6.88 1.93
C GLU A 174 2.17 5.46 1.91
N LEU A 175 3.04 4.51 1.61
CA LEU A 175 2.86 3.09 1.91
C LEU A 175 4.02 2.63 2.80
N GLN A 176 3.72 1.89 3.86
CA GLN A 176 4.75 1.42 4.78
C GLN A 176 4.38 0.08 5.43
N THR A 177 5.39 -0.68 5.83
CA THR A 177 5.29 -1.85 6.70
C THR A 177 6.29 -1.71 7.84
N ASP A 178 5.80 -1.69 9.07
CA ASP A 178 6.65 -1.80 10.25
C ASP A 178 6.88 -3.26 10.59
N TRP A 179 5.84 -4.09 10.46
CA TRP A 179 5.90 -5.50 10.74
C TRP A 179 7.04 -6.21 10.02
N LEU A 180 7.14 -6.08 8.69
CA LEU A 180 8.22 -6.75 7.95
C LEU A 180 9.59 -6.12 8.20
N ARG A 181 9.65 -4.83 8.55
CA ARG A 181 10.91 -4.19 8.98
C ARG A 181 11.40 -4.83 10.29
N ASP A 182 10.51 -5.02 11.25
CA ASP A 182 10.85 -5.66 12.53
C ASP A 182 11.13 -7.15 12.38
N VAL A 183 10.42 -7.86 11.48
CA VAL A 183 10.76 -9.25 11.14
C VAL A 183 12.15 -9.34 10.51
N GLN A 184 12.55 -8.37 9.68
CA GLN A 184 13.92 -8.31 9.15
C GLN A 184 14.96 -8.04 10.24
N CYS A 185 14.66 -7.15 11.20
CA CYS A 185 15.51 -6.92 12.36
C CYS A 185 15.65 -8.17 13.23
N LEU A 186 14.54 -8.85 13.51
CA LEU A 186 14.51 -10.14 14.20
C LEU A 186 15.34 -11.18 13.45
N HIS A 187 15.19 -11.27 12.12
CA HIS A 187 15.94 -12.19 11.28
C HIS A 187 17.46 -11.95 11.38
N LYS A 188 17.91 -10.69 11.36
CA LYS A 188 19.34 -10.37 11.57
C LYS A 188 19.83 -10.84 12.94
N ARG A 189 19.05 -10.61 14.00
CA ARG A 189 19.38 -11.04 15.37
C ARG A 189 19.43 -12.56 15.52
N TYR A 190 18.48 -13.26 14.91
CA TYR A 190 18.47 -14.72 14.85
C TYR A 190 19.74 -15.25 14.15
N LEU A 191 20.13 -14.68 13.01
CA LEU A 191 21.35 -15.10 12.28
C LEU A 191 22.61 -14.92 13.13
N ASP A 192 22.70 -13.84 13.91
CA ASP A 192 23.82 -13.64 14.84
C ASP A 192 23.82 -14.67 15.99
N ALA A 193 22.65 -15.06 16.49
CA ALA A 193 22.53 -16.12 17.48
C ALA A 193 22.97 -17.49 16.93
N VAL A 194 22.57 -17.82 15.69
CA VAL A 194 23.01 -19.04 14.98
C VAL A 194 24.53 -19.08 14.84
N LYS A 195 25.16 -17.96 14.41
CA LYS A 195 26.63 -17.87 14.31
C LYS A 195 27.33 -18.14 15.64
N ARG A 196 26.71 -17.70 16.75
CA ARG A 196 27.20 -17.94 18.11
C ARG A 196 26.83 -19.31 18.67
N LYS A 197 26.14 -20.16 17.90
CA LYS A 197 25.63 -21.47 18.32
C LYS A 197 24.73 -21.38 19.56
N ALA A 198 24.02 -20.26 19.74
CA ALA A 198 23.08 -20.09 20.83
C ALA A 198 21.74 -20.78 20.50
N GLU A 199 21.08 -21.34 21.49
CA GLU A 199 19.71 -21.87 21.34
C GLU A 199 18.64 -20.80 21.55
N ARG A 200 19.00 -19.75 22.29
CA ARG A 200 18.13 -18.63 22.66
C ARG A 200 18.83 -17.30 22.49
N PHE A 201 18.05 -16.24 22.29
CA PHE A 201 18.54 -14.87 22.21
C PHE A 201 17.48 -13.87 22.66
N TYR A 202 17.89 -12.64 22.96
CA TYR A 202 16.98 -11.58 23.35
C TYR A 202 16.61 -10.67 22.17
N PHE A 203 15.33 -10.32 22.08
CA PHE A 203 14.81 -9.33 21.14
C PHE A 203 13.70 -8.53 21.82
N TRP A 204 13.81 -7.20 21.84
CA TRP A 204 12.91 -6.30 22.60
C TRP A 204 12.68 -6.71 24.06
N GLY A 205 13.70 -7.30 24.71
CA GLY A 205 13.60 -7.78 26.09
C GLY A 205 12.98 -9.18 26.26
N TYR A 206 12.51 -9.81 25.19
CA TYR A 206 11.95 -11.16 25.21
C TYR A 206 13.03 -12.19 24.89
N GLU A 207 13.08 -13.28 25.65
CA GLU A 207 13.97 -14.41 25.40
C GLU A 207 13.34 -15.41 24.42
N LEU A 208 13.85 -15.45 23.20
CA LEU A 208 13.29 -16.21 22.08
C LEU A 208 14.10 -17.46 21.76
N SER A 209 13.42 -18.51 21.30
CA SER A 209 14.07 -19.69 20.71
C SER A 209 14.54 -19.40 19.29
N VAL A 210 15.79 -19.74 18.99
CA VAL A 210 16.38 -19.61 17.63
C VAL A 210 15.57 -20.37 16.59
N LYS A 211 15.19 -21.63 16.88
CA LYS A 211 14.43 -22.48 15.95
C LYS A 211 13.05 -21.92 15.62
N LYS A 212 12.32 -21.42 16.62
CA LYS A 212 10.98 -20.85 16.41
C LYS A 212 11.06 -19.52 15.66
N ALA A 213 12.01 -18.65 16.03
CA ALA A 213 12.23 -17.39 15.35
C ALA A 213 12.63 -17.59 13.88
N GLU A 214 13.49 -18.57 13.58
CA GLU A 214 13.86 -18.92 12.21
C GLU A 214 12.65 -19.28 11.36
N SER A 215 11.82 -20.22 11.84
CA SER A 215 10.63 -20.67 11.11
C SER A 215 9.68 -19.52 10.82
N TYR A 216 9.45 -18.66 11.83
CA TYR A 216 8.57 -17.51 11.69
C TYR A 216 9.13 -16.48 10.69
N CYS A 217 10.40 -16.06 10.86
CA CYS A 217 11.02 -15.08 9.96
C CYS A 217 11.01 -15.55 8.50
N LYS A 218 11.43 -16.79 8.23
CA LYS A 218 11.49 -17.33 6.86
C LYS A 218 10.11 -17.37 6.22
N GLN A 219 9.12 -17.88 6.96
CA GLN A 219 7.76 -18.00 6.45
C GLN A 219 7.14 -16.62 6.18
N THR A 220 7.14 -15.73 7.17
CA THR A 220 6.51 -14.40 7.06
C THR A 220 7.15 -13.53 5.97
N LEU A 221 8.48 -13.55 5.84
CA LEU A 221 9.18 -12.77 4.81
C LEU A 221 8.90 -13.28 3.39
N GLU A 222 8.82 -14.60 3.20
CA GLU A 222 8.53 -15.17 1.89
C GLU A 222 7.07 -14.96 1.49
N GLU A 223 6.13 -15.29 2.38
CA GLU A 223 4.69 -15.18 2.13
C GLU A 223 4.28 -13.73 1.81
N HIS A 224 4.85 -12.76 2.51
CA HIS A 224 4.42 -11.36 2.41
C HIS A 224 5.40 -10.46 1.64
N ARG A 225 6.29 -11.04 0.83
CA ARG A 225 7.22 -10.28 -0.03
C ARG A 225 6.53 -9.33 -1.00
N ILE A 226 5.27 -9.62 -1.36
CA ILE A 226 4.43 -8.84 -2.28
C ILE A 226 3.54 -7.80 -1.59
N TRP A 227 3.75 -7.51 -0.29
CA TRP A 227 2.91 -6.60 0.49
C TRP A 227 2.69 -5.24 -0.18
N GLN A 228 3.71 -4.73 -0.90
CA GLN A 228 3.65 -3.42 -1.57
C GLN A 228 2.56 -3.38 -2.62
N GLU A 229 2.45 -4.46 -3.41
CA GLU A 229 1.43 -4.56 -4.44
C GLU A 229 0.06 -4.80 -3.82
N ALA A 230 -0.02 -5.64 -2.78
CA ALA A 230 -1.26 -5.88 -2.04
C ALA A 230 -1.81 -4.58 -1.43
N MET A 231 -0.96 -3.81 -0.74
CA MET A 231 -1.35 -2.56 -0.08
C MET A 231 -1.75 -1.47 -1.09
N LEU A 232 -0.99 -1.29 -2.18
CA LEU A 232 -1.37 -0.30 -3.19
C LEU A 232 -2.66 -0.70 -3.92
N THR A 233 -2.88 -2.00 -4.18
CA THR A 233 -4.13 -2.49 -4.77
C THR A 233 -5.30 -2.23 -3.84
N ALA A 234 -5.16 -2.54 -2.54
CA ALA A 234 -6.19 -2.27 -1.55
C ALA A 234 -6.51 -0.77 -1.45
N ALA A 235 -5.49 0.09 -1.44
CA ALA A 235 -5.68 1.54 -1.41
C ALA A 235 -6.43 2.06 -2.65
N LEU A 236 -6.09 1.55 -3.84
CA LEU A 236 -6.76 1.94 -5.07
C LEU A 236 -8.20 1.43 -5.13
N GLU A 237 -8.46 0.18 -4.78
CA GLU A 237 -9.82 -0.37 -4.72
C GLU A 237 -10.68 0.41 -3.72
N PHE A 238 -10.14 0.72 -2.53
CA PHE A 238 -10.82 1.56 -1.54
C PHE A 238 -11.18 2.94 -2.11
N LEU A 239 -10.22 3.63 -2.75
CA LEU A 239 -10.47 4.92 -3.35
C LEU A 239 -11.52 4.84 -4.48
N TRP A 240 -11.51 3.79 -5.29
CA TRP A 240 -12.41 3.65 -6.43
C TRP A 240 -13.81 3.18 -6.06
N GLN A 241 -13.94 2.25 -5.13
CA GLN A 241 -15.18 1.55 -4.83
C GLN A 241 -15.90 2.18 -3.64
N ASP A 242 -15.14 2.55 -2.61
CA ASP A 242 -15.72 3.03 -1.35
C ASP A 242 -15.79 4.55 -1.31
N ILE A 243 -14.75 5.25 -1.81
CA ILE A 243 -14.72 6.73 -1.84
C ILE A 243 -15.25 7.31 -3.16
N GLY A 244 -15.11 6.59 -4.27
CA GLY A 244 -15.55 7.05 -5.60
C GLY A 244 -14.60 8.02 -6.32
N ILE A 245 -13.33 8.10 -5.90
CA ILE A 245 -12.30 8.94 -6.54
C ILE A 245 -11.54 8.13 -7.58
N HIS A 246 -11.27 8.69 -8.77
CA HIS A 246 -10.57 7.99 -9.86
C HIS A 246 -9.32 8.70 -10.39
N ASP A 247 -9.06 9.92 -9.94
CA ASP A 247 -7.84 10.67 -10.23
C ASP A 247 -6.88 10.56 -9.03
N VAL A 248 -5.93 9.64 -9.11
CA VAL A 248 -5.07 9.28 -7.98
C VAL A 248 -3.63 9.69 -8.24
N TYR A 249 -3.08 10.46 -7.31
CA TYR A 249 -1.71 10.90 -7.26
C TYR A 249 -0.91 10.08 -6.26
N TYR A 250 0.38 9.95 -6.52
CA TYR A 250 1.37 9.31 -5.67
C TYR A 250 2.66 10.13 -5.76
N HIS A 251 3.33 10.39 -4.63
CA HIS A 251 4.57 11.20 -4.67
C HIS A 251 5.68 10.54 -5.49
N SER A 252 6.45 11.34 -6.23
CA SER A 252 7.82 10.94 -6.54
C SER A 252 8.67 10.97 -5.25
N TYR A 253 9.79 10.27 -5.25
CA TYR A 253 10.67 10.21 -4.08
C TYR A 253 11.11 11.61 -3.61
N GLU A 254 11.61 12.45 -4.51
CA GLU A 254 12.12 13.79 -4.16
C GLU A 254 11.00 14.72 -3.68
N THR A 255 9.83 14.63 -4.32
CA THR A 255 8.66 15.41 -3.93
C THR A 255 8.13 15.01 -2.56
N GLY A 256 7.99 13.71 -2.30
CA GLY A 256 7.57 13.19 -1.00
C GLY A 256 8.55 13.56 0.10
N LYS A 257 9.86 13.40 -0.13
CA LYS A 257 10.90 13.76 0.84
C LYS A 257 10.82 15.24 1.24
N ALA A 258 10.70 16.14 0.26
CA ALA A 258 10.62 17.57 0.53
C ALA A 258 9.30 18.00 1.18
N LEU A 259 8.17 17.46 0.72
CA LEU A 259 6.85 17.79 1.28
C LEU A 259 6.71 17.31 2.72
N LYS A 260 7.25 16.13 3.05
CA LYS A 260 7.21 15.55 4.39
C LYS A 260 8.34 16.02 5.31
N ASN A 261 9.20 16.92 4.84
CA ASN A 261 10.35 17.44 5.60
C ASN A 261 11.28 16.34 6.14
N ILE A 262 11.54 15.32 5.32
CA ILE A 262 12.44 14.22 5.66
C ILE A 262 13.85 14.63 5.26
N GLU A 263 14.79 14.71 6.20
CA GLU A 263 16.16 15.18 5.94
C GLU A 263 17.15 14.01 5.75
N TYR A 264 17.09 13.03 6.66
CA TYR A 264 18.03 11.92 6.75
C TYR A 264 17.58 10.72 5.90
N ASP A 265 17.25 9.61 6.57
CA ASP A 265 16.87 8.33 5.98
C ASP A 265 15.48 8.43 5.36
N GLY A 266 15.48 8.67 4.05
CA GLY A 266 14.27 8.62 3.24
C GLY A 266 13.73 7.20 3.14
N PRO A 267 12.45 7.06 2.75
CA PRO A 267 11.86 5.75 2.53
C PRO A 267 12.57 5.01 1.36
N PRO A 268 12.40 3.70 1.22
CA PRO A 268 12.98 2.96 0.09
C PRO A 268 12.59 3.60 -1.26
N ARG A 269 13.59 4.02 -2.06
CA ARG A 269 13.34 4.70 -3.35
C ARG A 269 12.43 3.90 -4.29
N SER A 270 12.54 2.57 -4.29
CA SER A 270 11.73 1.67 -5.13
C SER A 270 10.22 1.76 -4.87
N LEU A 271 9.80 2.08 -3.64
CA LEU A 271 8.38 2.33 -3.31
C LEU A 271 7.84 3.60 -3.99
N TYR A 272 8.71 4.53 -4.32
CA TYR A 272 8.38 5.84 -4.90
C TYR A 272 8.87 5.97 -6.36
N SER A 273 9.35 4.88 -6.97
CA SER A 273 9.78 4.85 -8.37
C SER A 273 9.21 3.66 -9.12
N ASP A 274 9.43 2.44 -8.61
CA ASP A 274 9.18 1.22 -9.36
C ASP A 274 7.75 0.74 -9.14
N LEU A 275 7.24 0.88 -7.91
CA LEU A 275 5.88 0.50 -7.57
C LEU A 275 4.82 1.32 -8.34
N PRO A 276 4.82 2.66 -8.36
CA PRO A 276 3.84 3.42 -9.15
C PRO A 276 3.93 3.09 -10.65
N LYS A 277 5.16 2.93 -11.18
CA LYS A 277 5.37 2.49 -12.56
C LYS A 277 4.79 1.12 -12.82
N ARG A 278 4.92 0.13 -11.92
CA ARG A 278 4.26 -1.19 -12.09
C ARG A 278 2.75 -1.04 -12.24
N PHE A 279 2.15 -0.12 -11.49
CA PHE A 279 0.71 0.19 -11.48
C PHE A 279 0.26 1.16 -12.58
N CYS A 280 1.09 1.38 -13.61
CA CYS A 280 0.74 2.25 -14.74
C CYS A 280 0.54 3.73 -14.42
N PHE A 281 0.98 4.20 -13.25
CA PHE A 281 1.04 5.63 -13.01
C PHE A 281 2.01 6.29 -14.00
N GLN A 282 1.65 7.48 -14.46
CA GLN A 282 2.44 8.32 -15.34
C GLN A 282 3.07 9.46 -14.55
N LEU A 283 4.33 9.74 -14.82
CA LEU A 283 5.02 10.86 -14.17
C LEU A 283 4.59 12.18 -14.82
N GLN A 284 4.24 13.17 -14.02
CA GLN A 284 3.87 14.52 -14.46
C GLN A 284 4.41 15.57 -13.49
N GLU A 285 4.44 16.83 -13.93
CA GLU A 285 4.93 17.96 -13.12
C GLU A 285 3.85 18.50 -12.18
N GLN A 286 2.59 18.50 -12.63
CA GLN A 286 1.46 19.02 -11.85
C GLN A 286 1.03 18.02 -10.77
N GLY A 287 0.87 18.52 -9.54
CA GLY A 287 0.35 17.78 -8.39
C GLY A 287 -1.15 17.92 -8.20
N PRO A 288 -1.70 17.39 -7.09
CA PRO A 288 -3.07 17.62 -6.71
C PRO A 288 -3.34 19.09 -6.41
N GLU A 289 -4.47 19.61 -6.86
CA GLU A 289 -4.77 21.04 -6.83
C GLU A 289 -4.69 21.63 -5.41
N TRP A 290 -5.31 20.96 -4.43
CA TRP A 290 -5.35 21.43 -3.04
C TRP A 290 -3.99 21.39 -2.35
N ILE A 291 -3.05 20.54 -2.80
CA ILE A 291 -1.69 20.50 -2.28
C ILE A 291 -0.91 21.69 -2.81
N GLU A 292 -1.00 21.98 -4.10
CA GLU A 292 -0.29 23.11 -4.72
C GLU A 292 -0.82 24.47 -4.25
N GLN A 293 -2.10 24.56 -3.94
CA GLN A 293 -2.72 25.77 -3.38
C GLN A 293 -2.41 25.97 -1.89
N CYS A 294 -2.05 24.90 -1.17
CA CYS A 294 -1.75 24.98 0.25
C CYS A 294 -0.43 25.73 0.49
N LYS A 295 -0.49 26.91 1.13
CA LYS A 295 0.68 27.81 1.32
C LYS A 295 1.94 27.10 1.87
N PRO A 296 1.88 26.28 2.94
CA PRO A 296 3.05 25.55 3.42
C PRO A 296 3.63 24.55 2.42
N ALA A 297 2.78 23.76 1.77
CA ALA A 297 3.19 22.77 0.77
C ALA A 297 3.82 23.45 -0.45
N ARG A 298 3.16 24.50 -0.98
CA ARG A 298 3.68 25.33 -2.08
C ARG A 298 5.06 25.89 -1.79
N LYS A 299 5.31 26.38 -0.57
CA LYS A 299 6.64 26.88 -0.19
C LYS A 299 7.71 25.79 -0.26
N ARG A 300 7.38 24.54 0.07
CA ARG A 300 8.28 23.39 -0.02
C ARG A 300 8.50 22.98 -1.48
N LEU A 301 7.43 22.91 -2.28
CA LEU A 301 7.51 22.63 -3.72
C LEU A 301 8.38 23.64 -4.47
N ASN A 302 8.24 24.94 -4.16
CA ASN A 302 9.06 25.98 -4.77
C ASN A 302 10.57 25.81 -4.53
N LYS A 303 10.97 25.12 -3.45
CA LYS A 303 12.39 24.79 -3.21
C LYS A 303 12.90 23.70 -4.13
N LEU A 304 12.03 22.83 -4.64
CA LEU A 304 12.38 21.78 -5.59
C LEU A 304 12.53 22.31 -7.02
N LYS A 305 11.97 23.50 -7.33
CA LYS A 305 11.94 24.05 -8.69
C LYS A 305 11.39 23.00 -9.68
N HIS A 306 12.16 22.64 -10.70
CA HIS A 306 11.80 21.66 -11.74
C HIS A 306 11.85 20.19 -11.28
N ASN A 307 12.25 19.92 -10.03
CA ASN A 307 12.31 18.54 -9.50
C ASN A 307 11.01 18.09 -8.84
N ALA A 308 9.99 18.95 -8.78
CA ALA A 308 8.66 18.56 -8.32
C ALA A 308 8.01 17.67 -9.39
N ALA A 309 7.65 16.44 -9.01
CA ALA A 309 7.07 15.47 -9.90
C ALA A 309 6.15 14.50 -9.14
N TRP A 310 5.11 14.04 -9.83
CA TRP A 310 4.03 13.25 -9.28
C TRP A 310 3.73 12.09 -10.20
N TYR A 311 3.48 10.92 -9.62
CA TYR A 311 2.89 9.82 -10.35
C TYR A 311 1.38 10.00 -10.32
N ARG A 312 0.72 10.00 -11.48
CA ARG A 312 -0.72 10.10 -11.62
C ARG A 312 -1.29 8.86 -12.31
N LEU A 313 -2.36 8.34 -11.75
CA LEU A 313 -3.17 7.29 -12.36
C LEU A 313 -4.59 7.84 -12.48
N GLN A 314 -5.05 7.96 -13.72
CA GLN A 314 -6.37 8.47 -14.05
C GLN A 314 -7.12 7.44 -14.87
N PHE A 315 -8.36 7.17 -14.45
CA PHE A 315 -9.35 6.50 -15.28
C PHE A 315 -10.27 7.56 -15.82
#